data_AF-A0A3M4WBL5-F1
#
_entry.id   AF-A0A3M4WBL5-F1
#
_cell.length_a   1.000
_cell.length_b   1.000
_cell.length_c   1.000
_cell.angle_alpha   90.00
_cell.angle_beta   90.00
_cell.angle_gamma   90.00
#
_symmetry.space_group_name_H-M   'P 1'
#
loop_
_entity.id
_entity.type
_entity.pdbx_description
1 polymer ?
#
loop_
_entity_poly.entity_id
_entity_poly.type
_entity_poly.pdbx_seq_one_letter_code
_entity_poly.pdbx_strand_id
1 'polypeptide(L)' 'MLNWENKINNEQSLPWNEYNFVTVDRKRSMIITHRTDITVGFEFRFPDKELFEQFLQFLHSVLPPSAEFMEKDWEW' A
#
# COMPACT_ATOMS: atom_id res chain seq x y z
N MET A 1 30.21 16.61 6.55
CA MET A 1 29.19 15.57 6.30
C MET A 1 27.95 15.96 7.10
N LEU A 2 26.77 15.90 6.50
CA LEU A 2 25.51 16.14 7.21
C LEU A 2 25.17 14.87 8.02
N ASN A 3 25.05 14.99 9.33
CA ASN A 3 24.65 13.92 10.25
C ASN A 3 23.14 13.65 10.09
N TRP A 4 22.73 13.07 8.97
CA TRP A 4 21.34 12.73 8.74
C TRP A 4 20.98 11.45 9.51
N GLU A 5 20.19 11.61 10.57
CA GLU A 5 19.60 10.49 11.31
C GLU A 5 18.26 10.11 10.66
N ASN A 6 18.12 8.84 10.25
CA ASN A 6 16.87 8.32 9.73
C ASN A 6 15.91 8.02 10.91
N LYS A 7 15.25 9.07 11.42
CA LYS A 7 14.26 8.93 12.48
C LYS A 7 13.02 8.21 11.94
N ILE A 8 12.66 7.11 12.58
CA ILE A 8 11.40 6.41 12.30
C ILE A 8 10.27 7.30 12.79
N ASN A 9 9.52 7.87 11.85
CA ASN A 9 8.29 8.61 12.15
C ASN A 9 7.12 7.63 12.09
N ASN A 10 6.38 7.54 13.19
CA ASN A 10 5.11 6.82 13.22
C ASN A 10 3.99 7.83 13.01
N GLU A 11 3.24 7.69 11.94
CA GLU A 11 2.06 8.50 11.67
C GLU A 11 0.80 7.70 11.94
N GLN A 12 -0.19 8.35 12.54
CA GLN A 12 -1.50 7.75 12.70
C GLN A 12 -2.28 7.91 11.39
N SER A 13 -2.49 6.81 10.70
CA SER A 13 -3.36 6.75 9.53
C SER A 13 -4.84 6.74 9.93
N LEU A 14 -5.72 6.97 8.93
CA LEU A 14 -7.14 6.69 9.09
C LEU A 14 -7.40 5.18 9.20
N PRO A 15 -8.57 4.77 9.73
CA PRO A 15 -8.90 3.35 9.83
C PRO A 15 -9.02 2.68 8.45
N TRP A 16 -8.83 1.36 8.40
CA TRP A 16 -8.81 0.58 7.17
C TRP A 16 -10.09 0.67 6.33
N ASN A 17 -11.23 0.95 6.96
CA ASN A 17 -12.51 1.09 6.28
C ASN A 17 -12.64 2.34 5.38
N GLU A 18 -11.68 3.26 5.43
CA GLU A 18 -11.63 4.46 4.58
C GLU A 18 -10.93 4.20 3.24
N TYR A 19 -10.31 3.03 3.05
CA TYR A 19 -9.55 2.66 1.86
C TYR A 19 -10.38 1.75 0.95
N ASN A 20 -10.62 2.22 -0.27
CA ASN A 20 -11.60 1.62 -1.17
C ASN A 20 -10.97 0.97 -2.41
N PHE A 21 -9.69 1.24 -2.65
CA PHE A 21 -9.04 0.79 -3.87
C PHE A 21 -7.60 0.37 -3.59
N VAL A 22 -7.20 -0.73 -4.22
CA VAL A 22 -5.88 -1.30 -4.13
C VAL A 22 -5.36 -1.54 -5.54
N THR A 23 -4.23 -0.93 -5.87
CA THR A 23 -3.46 -1.26 -7.07
C THR A 23 -2.33 -2.21 -6.69
N VAL A 24 -2.24 -3.33 -7.40
CA VAL A 24 -1.24 -4.37 -7.23
C VAL A 24 -0.31 -4.34 -8.44
N ASP A 25 0.95 -3.96 -8.23
CA ASP A 25 2.01 -3.99 -9.25
C ASP A 25 3.02 -5.08 -8.89
N ARG A 26 2.81 -6.28 -9.45
CA ARG A 26 3.67 -7.43 -9.21
C ARG A 26 5.05 -7.29 -9.84
N LYS A 27 5.14 -6.55 -10.95
CA LYS A 27 6.40 -6.36 -11.68
C LYS A 27 7.39 -5.55 -10.83
N ARG A 28 6.89 -4.56 -10.09
CA ARG A 28 7.69 -3.71 -9.22
C ARG A 28 7.66 -4.10 -7.75
N SER A 29 6.92 -5.15 -7.39
CA SER A 29 6.72 -5.57 -6.01
C SER A 29 6.14 -4.43 -5.16
N MET A 30 5.05 -3.83 -5.65
CA MET A 30 4.38 -2.70 -5.01
C MET A 30 2.88 -2.93 -4.81
N ILE A 31 2.37 -2.39 -3.71
CA ILE A 31 0.94 -2.29 -3.44
C ILE A 31 0.63 -0.85 -3.08
N ILE A 32 -0.39 -0.27 -3.71
CA ILE A 32 -0.82 1.11 -3.47
C ILE A 32 -2.27 1.08 -3.00
N THR A 33 -2.54 1.70 -1.86
CA THR A 33 -3.91 1.81 -1.32
C THR A 33 -4.35 3.26 -1.37
N HIS A 34 -5.54 3.54 -1.91
CA HIS A 34 -6.10 4.88 -1.93
C HIS A 34 -7.56 4.94 -1.47
N ARG A 35 -7.98 6.13 -1.06
CA ARG A 35 -9.34 6.43 -0.64
C ARG A 35 -10.21 6.76 -1.87
N THR A 36 -11.44 7.20 -1.60
CA THR A 36 -12.32 7.80 -2.61
C THR A 36 -11.65 8.99 -3.30
N ASP A 37 -10.93 9.81 -2.53
CA ASP A 37 -9.96 10.74 -3.12
C ASP A 37 -8.69 9.97 -3.50
N ILE A 38 -8.48 9.82 -4.81
CA ILE A 38 -7.35 9.05 -5.37
C ILE A 38 -5.99 9.67 -5.06
N THR A 39 -5.95 10.94 -4.63
CA THR A 39 -4.70 11.61 -4.24
C THR A 39 -4.28 11.27 -2.80
N VAL A 40 -5.15 10.61 -2.04
CA VAL A 40 -4.94 10.29 -0.64
C VAL A 40 -4.78 8.78 -0.48
N GLY A 41 -3.57 8.37 -0.12
CA GLY A 41 -3.20 6.97 -0.03
C GLY A 41 -1.75 6.77 0.40
N PHE A 42 -1.30 5.54 0.34
CA PHE A 42 0.08 5.16 0.64
C PHE A 42 0.56 4.07 -0.32
N GLU A 43 1.86 4.06 -0.59
CA GLU A 43 2.54 3.01 -1.35
C GLU A 43 3.37 2.13 -0.41
N PHE A 44 3.37 0.83 -0.69
CA PHE A 44 4.23 -0.15 -0.04
C PHE A 44 5.11 -0.78 -1.12
N ARG A 45 6.42 -0.83 -0.86
CA ARG A 45 7.41 -1.51 -1.70
C ARG A 45 7.98 -2.67 -0.91
N PHE A 46 7.96 -3.85 -1.50
CA PHE A 46 8.32 -5.08 -0.79
C PHE A 46 9.69 -5.59 -1.25
N PRO A 47 10.56 -5.97 -0.30
CA PRO A 47 11.90 -6.48 -0.60
C PRO A 47 11.88 -7.87 -1.24
N ASP A 48 10.82 -8.63 -1.01
CA ASP A 48 10.66 -10.00 -1.52
C ASP A 48 9.19 -10.33 -1.79
N LYS A 49 8.99 -11.43 -2.52
CA LYS A 49 7.68 -11.90 -2.97
C LYS A 49 6.84 -12.48 -1.82
N GLU A 50 7.45 -13.07 -0.80
CA GLU A 50 6.70 -13.69 0.29
C GLU A 50 5.99 -12.63 1.12
N LEU A 51 6.72 -11.57 1.50
CA LEU A 51 6.14 -10.45 2.26
C LEU A 51 5.06 -9.73 1.44
N PHE A 52 5.27 -9.58 0.13
CA PHE A 52 4.27 -9.03 -0.78
C PHE A 52 2.95 -9.81 -0.73
N GLU A 53 3.00 -11.14 -0.89
CA GLU A 53 1.78 -11.96 -0.91
C GLU A 53 1.10 -12.01 0.46
N GLN A 54 1.89 -12.08 1.54
CA GLN A 54 1.36 -12.00 2.91
C GLN A 54 0.62 -10.68 3.14
N PHE A 55 1.19 -9.56 2.68
CA PHE A 55 0.55 -8.26 2.81
C PHE A 55 -0.71 -8.14 1.95
N LEU A 56 -0.69 -8.66 0.73
CA LEU A 56 -1.87 -8.68 -0.14
C LEU A 56 -3.02 -9.48 0.50
N GLN A 57 -2.72 -10.65 1.07
CA GLN A 57 -3.70 -11.45 1.82
C GLN A 57 -4.22 -10.71 3.06
N PHE A 58 -3.33 -10.02 3.78
CA PHE A 58 -3.71 -9.20 4.91
C PHE A 58 -4.69 -8.10 4.49
N LEU A 59 -4.42 -7.38 3.39
CA LEU A 59 -5.35 -6.35 2.88
C LEU A 59 -6.73 -6.91 2.56
N HIS A 60 -6.82 -8.10 1.95
CA HIS A 60 -8.11 -8.76 1.74
C HIS A 60 -8.87 -9.06 3.04
N SER A 61 -8.18 -9.17 4.18
CA SER A 61 -8.82 -9.45 5.48
C SER A 61 -9.26 -8.20 6.25
N VAL A 62 -8.62 -7.05 6.02
CA VAL A 62 -8.86 -5.82 6.80
C VAL A 62 -9.61 -4.73 6.04
N LEU A 63 -9.57 -4.75 4.70
CA LEU A 63 -10.28 -3.79 3.89
C LEU A 63 -11.78 -4.12 3.80
N PRO A 64 -12.63 -3.12 3.54
CA PRO A 64 -14.04 -3.35 3.26
C PRO A 64 -14.23 -4.38 2.14
N PRO A 65 -15.28 -5.23 2.20
CA PRO A 65 -15.61 -6.13 1.10
C PRO A 65 -15.90 -5.41 -0.23
N SER A 66 -16.22 -4.12 -0.18
CA SER A 66 -16.42 -3.25 -1.34
C SER A 66 -15.11 -2.70 -1.92
N ALA A 67 -13.96 -2.95 -1.29
CA ALA A 67 -12.68 -2.49 -1.81
C ALA A 67 -12.34 -3.19 -3.13
N GLU A 68 -11.96 -2.41 -4.13
CA GLU A 68 -11.60 -2.92 -5.45
C GLU A 68 -10.09 -3.18 -5.53
N PHE A 69 -9.72 -4.36 -6.03
CA PHE A 69 -8.34 -4.74 -6.27
C PHE A 69 -8.08 -4.80 -7.78
N MET A 70 -7.07 -4.07 -8.25
CA MET A 70 -6.69 -4.02 -9.66
C MET A 70 -5.22 -4.37 -9.82
N GLU A 71 -4.95 -5.38 -10.65
CA GLU A 71 -3.59 -5.68 -11.11
C GLU A 71 -3.21 -4.71 -12.22
N LYS A 72 -2.13 -3.95 -12.03
CA LYS A 72 -1.66 -2.97 -13.02
C LYS A 72 -0.15 -2.78 -12.89
N ASP A 73 0.55 -2.93 -14.00
CA ASP A 73 1.93 -2.47 -14.12
C ASP A 73 1.92 -0.93 -14.14
N TRP A 74 2.50 -0.29 -13.13
CA TRP A 74 2.54 1.15 -13.12
C TRP A 74 3.66 1.66 -14.03
N GLU A 75 3.35 2.62 -14.91
CA GLU A 75 4.24 3.08 -15.97
C GLU A 75 5.36 4.06 -15.53
N TRP A 76 5.20 4.78 -14.42
CA TRP A 76 6.18 5.72 -13.87
C TRP A 76 7.49 5.10 -13.35
#